data_AF-A0A7J9QFC9-F1
#
_entry.id   AF-A0A7J9QFC9-F1
#
_cell.length_a   1.000
_cell.length_b   1.000
_cell.length_c   1.000
_cell.angle_alpha   90.00
_cell.angle_beta   90.00
_cell.angle_gamma   90.00
#
_symmetry.space_group_name_H-M   'P 1'
#
loop_
_entity.id
_entity.type
_entity.pdbx_description
1 polymer ?
#
loop_
_entity_poly.entity_id
_entity_poly.type
_entity_poly.pdbx_seq_one_letter_code
_entity_poly.pdbx_strand_id
1 'polypeptide(L)'
;PDVSLELDVPSIQASNTIVRPSLYIENEQEPAYGIVSLLVDGEIVSKQPQFFDNGQTKVSFDWKTPFYDGLSSYGIQGQVDLYGTSKVTDSAVLYNYPKTVSMSAYDMKTIQPIEIDGNVLSQPVLIYASDTQDEFKFNVIAPNGQCIIGSGNECSIQDSTRENRGGLQSVEYEGQILRVKYSGSDSALERFSITSIDPIIGDWTVTLETEEGFIPQAQAIKDLSVKVKQKIISEMITVYSD
;
A
#
# COMPACT_ATOMS: atom_id res chain seq x y z
N PRO A 1 -33.82 0.25 26.10
CA PRO A 1 -33.26 -0.76 25.18
C PRO A 1 -31.76 -0.88 25.37
N ASP A 2 -31.31 -2.06 25.76
CA ASP A 2 -29.90 -2.42 25.81
C ASP A 2 -29.59 -3.24 24.55
N VAL A 3 -28.51 -2.90 23.86
CA VAL A 3 -28.06 -3.56 22.62
C VAL A 3 -26.63 -4.04 22.83
N SER A 4 -26.19 -5.09 22.15
CA SER A 4 -24.75 -5.40 22.07
C SER A 4 -24.19 -4.97 20.72
N LEU A 5 -22.95 -4.52 20.70
CA LEU A 5 -22.30 -3.99 19.51
C LEU A 5 -21.07 -4.83 19.17
N GLU A 6 -20.90 -5.09 17.89
CA GLU A 6 -19.72 -5.72 17.30
C GLU A 6 -19.27 -4.90 16.10
N LEU A 7 -18.00 -4.53 16.03
CA LEU A 7 -17.44 -3.71 14.96
C LEU A 7 -16.31 -4.45 14.25
N ASP A 8 -16.49 -4.62 12.95
CA ASP A 8 -15.49 -5.14 12.01
C ASP A 8 -14.74 -4.01 11.32
N VAL A 9 -13.41 -3.99 11.45
CA VAL A 9 -12.50 -2.99 10.85
C VAL A 9 -11.30 -3.71 10.22
N PRO A 10 -10.85 -3.35 9.01
CA PRO A 10 -9.62 -3.90 8.48
C PRO A 10 -8.41 -3.47 9.29
N SER A 11 -7.40 -4.34 9.45
CA SER A 11 -6.18 -4.02 10.18
C SER A 11 -5.34 -2.93 9.49
N ILE A 12 -5.37 -2.87 8.15
CA ILE A 12 -4.65 -1.85 7.39
C ILE A 12 -5.40 -1.49 6.10
N GLN A 13 -5.31 -0.24 5.69
CA GLN A 13 -5.85 0.22 4.43
C GLN A 13 -4.89 1.16 3.70
N ALA A 14 -4.98 1.20 2.37
CA ALA A 14 -4.21 2.15 1.57
C ALA A 14 -4.63 3.60 1.84
N SER A 15 -3.67 4.52 1.94
CA SER A 15 -3.94 5.96 2.09
C SER A 15 -4.80 6.51 0.95
N ASN A 16 -5.62 7.53 1.26
CA ASN A 16 -6.53 8.17 0.30
C ASN A 16 -7.53 7.19 -0.36
N THR A 17 -7.89 6.11 0.33
CA THR A 17 -8.93 5.16 -0.12
C THR A 17 -10.08 5.08 0.88
N ILE A 18 -11.22 4.53 0.43
CA ILE A 18 -12.40 4.32 1.27
C ILE A 18 -12.20 3.02 2.06
N VAL A 19 -12.35 3.10 3.37
CA VAL A 19 -12.50 1.96 4.27
C VAL A 19 -13.97 1.78 4.63
N ARG A 20 -14.38 0.52 4.83
CA ARG A 20 -15.77 0.14 5.07
C ARG A 20 -15.99 -0.64 6.37
N PRO A 21 -15.88 0.01 7.54
CA PRO A 21 -16.24 -0.63 8.79
C PRO A 21 -17.69 -1.12 8.79
N SER A 22 -17.94 -2.26 9.41
CA SER A 22 -19.29 -2.81 9.59
C SER A 22 -19.58 -2.94 11.08
N LEU A 23 -20.61 -2.24 11.53
CA LEU A 23 -21.12 -2.36 12.89
C LEU A 23 -22.35 -3.27 12.87
N TYR A 24 -22.36 -4.27 13.74
CA TYR A 24 -23.47 -5.16 13.99
C TYR A 24 -24.07 -4.77 15.35
N ILE A 25 -25.38 -4.61 15.37
CA ILE A 25 -26.15 -4.22 16.54
C ILE A 25 -27.11 -5.36 16.81
N GLU A 26 -26.93 -6.06 17.94
CA GLU A 26 -27.85 -7.08 18.40
C GLU A 26 -28.88 -6.46 19.34
N ASN A 27 -30.16 -6.58 19.00
CA ASN A 27 -31.27 -6.11 19.81
C ASN A 27 -32.18 -7.29 20.18
N GLU A 28 -32.04 -7.82 21.39
CA GLU A 28 -32.90 -8.90 21.88
C GLU A 28 -34.24 -8.40 22.46
N GLN A 29 -34.47 -7.07 22.47
CA GLN A 29 -35.64 -6.45 23.09
C GLN A 29 -36.70 -6.05 22.04
N GLU A 30 -37.61 -5.16 22.44
CA GLU A 30 -38.57 -4.56 21.53
C GLU A 30 -37.88 -3.72 20.46
N PRO A 31 -38.49 -3.57 19.27
CA PRO A 31 -37.92 -2.75 18.21
C PRO A 31 -37.64 -1.31 18.67
N ALA A 32 -36.49 -0.79 18.26
CA ALA A 32 -36.00 0.50 18.67
C ALA A 32 -35.57 1.35 17.46
N TYR A 33 -35.50 2.66 17.66
CA TYR A 33 -34.98 3.59 16.67
C TYR A 33 -33.91 4.48 17.30
N GLY A 34 -32.81 4.66 16.60
CA GLY A 34 -31.66 5.40 17.11
C GLY A 34 -30.76 5.96 16.01
N ILE A 35 -29.62 6.50 16.44
CA ILE A 35 -28.56 6.97 15.56
C ILE A 35 -27.37 6.05 15.70
N VAL A 36 -26.82 5.62 14.57
CA VAL A 36 -25.59 4.83 14.50
C VAL A 36 -24.49 5.73 13.96
N SER A 37 -23.35 5.76 14.62
CA SER A 37 -22.21 6.62 14.29
C SER A 37 -20.91 5.81 14.16
N LEU A 38 -20.06 6.22 13.22
CA LEU A 38 -18.66 5.81 13.14
C LEU A 38 -17.81 6.91 13.77
N LEU A 39 -16.97 6.52 14.72
CA LEU A 39 -15.99 7.40 15.36
C LEU A 39 -14.59 7.05 14.88
N VAL A 40 -13.79 8.09 14.62
CA VAL A 40 -12.37 8.00 14.31
C VAL A 40 -11.64 8.90 15.30
N ASP A 41 -10.74 8.32 16.09
CA ASP A 41 -10.02 8.98 17.18
C ASP A 41 -10.97 9.74 18.15
N GLY A 42 -12.14 9.17 18.39
CA GLY A 42 -13.19 9.74 19.25
C GLY A 42 -14.10 10.77 18.58
N GLU A 43 -13.83 11.17 17.33
CA GLU A 43 -14.67 12.12 16.59
C GLU A 43 -15.66 11.42 15.66
N ILE A 44 -16.92 11.86 15.64
CA ILE A 44 -17.94 11.32 14.73
C ILE A 44 -17.64 11.77 13.30
N VAL A 45 -17.26 10.81 12.44
CA VAL A 45 -16.98 11.06 11.02
C VAL A 45 -18.14 10.69 10.10
N SER A 46 -19.06 9.84 10.57
CA SER A 46 -20.28 9.45 9.85
C SER A 46 -21.36 9.06 10.83
N LYS A 47 -22.62 9.33 10.48
CA LYS A 47 -23.78 8.89 11.25
C LYS A 47 -25.03 8.75 10.40
N GLN A 48 -25.90 7.84 10.77
CA GLN A 48 -27.20 7.65 10.12
C GLN A 48 -28.27 7.17 11.10
N PRO A 49 -29.53 7.58 10.92
CA PRO A 49 -30.63 6.99 11.65
C PRO A 49 -30.84 5.53 11.24
N GLN A 50 -31.20 4.70 12.21
CA GLN A 50 -31.44 3.28 11.99
C GLN A 50 -32.60 2.78 12.85
N PHE A 51 -33.46 1.97 12.23
CA PHE A 51 -34.44 1.15 12.94
C PHE A 51 -33.82 -0.22 13.22
N PHE A 52 -33.98 -0.70 14.44
CA PHE A 52 -33.48 -1.99 14.92
C PHE A 52 -34.68 -2.85 15.28
N ASP A 53 -34.94 -3.88 14.48
CA ASP A 53 -35.92 -4.91 14.84
C ASP A 53 -35.34 -5.84 15.91
N ASN A 54 -36.08 -6.86 16.31
CA ASN A 54 -35.52 -7.93 17.12
C ASN A 54 -34.49 -8.73 16.29
N GLY A 55 -33.32 -8.97 16.89
CA GLY A 55 -32.18 -9.66 16.26
C GLY A 55 -31.06 -8.73 15.82
N GLN A 56 -30.28 -9.19 14.85
CA GLN A 56 -29.10 -8.47 14.37
C GLN A 56 -29.40 -7.48 13.25
N THR A 57 -28.90 -6.25 13.39
CA THR A 57 -28.87 -5.23 12.34
C THR A 57 -27.42 -4.91 11.96
N LYS A 58 -27.07 -5.05 10.67
CA LYS A 58 -25.77 -4.64 10.14
C LYS A 58 -25.83 -3.24 9.54
N VAL A 59 -24.88 -2.39 9.92
CA VAL A 59 -24.72 -1.03 9.40
C VAL A 59 -23.29 -0.87 8.89
N SER A 60 -23.13 -0.59 7.59
CA SER A 60 -21.83 -0.28 6.99
C SER A 60 -21.61 1.21 6.87
N PHE A 61 -20.36 1.63 7.04
CA PHE A 61 -19.91 3.00 6.84
C PHE A 61 -18.96 3.09 5.66
N ASP A 62 -18.86 4.28 5.07
CA ASP A 62 -17.77 4.63 4.15
C ASP A 62 -16.97 5.76 4.80
N TRP A 63 -15.70 5.52 5.12
CA TRP A 63 -14.77 6.55 5.58
C TRP A 63 -13.59 6.67 4.63
N LYS A 64 -13.34 7.88 4.12
CA LYS A 64 -12.19 8.14 3.27
C LYS A 64 -10.98 8.43 4.14
N THR A 65 -10.02 7.51 4.13
CA THR A 65 -8.76 7.69 4.85
C THR A 65 -7.98 8.90 4.31
N PRO A 66 -7.35 9.71 5.17
CA PRO A 66 -6.51 10.80 4.71
C PRO A 66 -5.28 10.27 3.96
N PHE A 67 -4.59 11.17 3.25
CA PHE A 67 -3.28 10.86 2.68
C PHE A 67 -2.19 11.11 3.72
N TYR A 68 -1.34 10.11 3.94
CA TYR A 68 -0.14 10.26 4.75
C TYR A 68 1.03 9.58 4.03
N ASP A 69 2.18 10.26 3.99
CA ASP A 69 3.39 9.74 3.33
C ASP A 69 4.22 8.91 4.33
N GLY A 70 3.64 7.79 4.75
CA GLY A 70 4.19 6.93 5.78
C GLY A 70 3.13 6.05 6.43
N LEU A 71 3.50 5.41 7.54
CA LEU A 71 2.56 4.65 8.36
C LEU A 71 1.86 5.60 9.34
N SER A 72 0.54 5.56 9.36
CA SER A 72 -0.31 6.19 10.38
C SER A 72 -1.31 5.18 10.92
N SER A 73 -1.97 5.50 12.04
CA SER A 73 -2.96 4.64 12.69
C SER A 73 -4.12 5.48 13.22
N TYR A 74 -5.31 4.88 13.23
CA TYR A 74 -6.54 5.51 13.70
C TYR A 74 -7.28 4.55 14.63
N GLY A 75 -7.81 5.07 15.73
CA GLY A 75 -8.75 4.35 16.59
C GLY A 75 -10.16 4.41 16.00
N ILE A 76 -10.73 3.26 15.65
CA ILE A 76 -12.04 3.16 15.02
C ILE A 76 -13.03 2.55 16.00
N GLN A 77 -14.17 3.22 16.19
CA GLN A 77 -15.23 2.79 17.10
C GLN A 77 -16.60 2.93 16.45
N GLY A 78 -17.52 2.04 16.82
CA GLY A 78 -18.92 2.14 16.49
C GLY A 78 -19.71 2.62 17.69
N GLN A 79 -20.64 3.55 17.48
CA GLN A 79 -21.52 4.06 18.53
C GLN A 79 -22.98 3.94 18.11
N VAL A 80 -23.83 3.61 19.08
CA VAL A 80 -25.28 3.61 18.93
C VAL A 80 -25.91 4.45 20.04
N ASP A 81 -26.72 5.43 19.65
CA ASP A 81 -27.51 6.27 20.54
C ASP A 81 -28.99 5.87 20.50
N LEU A 82 -29.53 5.43 21.63
CA LEU A 82 -30.92 4.98 21.82
C LEU A 82 -31.56 5.70 23.01
N TYR A 83 -32.56 6.54 22.75
CA TYR A 83 -33.41 7.18 23.76
C TYR A 83 -32.65 7.79 24.95
N GLY A 84 -31.53 8.46 24.70
CA GLY A 84 -30.71 9.12 25.72
C GLY A 84 -29.64 8.23 26.38
N THR A 85 -29.49 6.98 25.93
CA THR A 85 -28.38 6.09 26.25
C THR A 85 -27.46 5.94 25.04
N SER A 86 -26.16 5.84 25.28
CA SER A 86 -25.15 5.64 24.25
C SER A 86 -24.34 4.40 24.59
N LYS A 87 -24.12 3.54 23.60
CA LYS A 87 -23.21 2.39 23.70
C LYS A 87 -22.16 2.52 22.62
N VAL A 88 -20.92 2.20 22.96
CA VAL A 88 -19.75 2.35 22.08
C VAL A 88 -18.95 1.06 22.14
N THR A 89 -18.38 0.64 21.02
CA THR A 89 -17.41 -0.47 21.02
C THR A 89 -16.07 -0.05 21.60
N ASP A 90 -15.26 -1.03 21.99
CA ASP A 90 -13.82 -0.89 22.09
C ASP A 90 -13.22 -0.30 20.80
N SER A 91 -12.02 0.27 20.93
CA SER A 91 -11.30 0.88 19.81
C SER A 91 -10.50 -0.16 19.04
N ALA A 92 -10.84 -0.34 17.76
CA ALA A 92 -10.02 -1.11 16.82
C ALA A 92 -8.96 -0.21 16.18
N VAL A 93 -7.72 -0.69 16.07
CA VAL A 93 -6.65 0.06 15.40
C VAL A 93 -6.67 -0.23 13.90
N LEU A 94 -6.89 0.81 13.10
CA LEU A 94 -6.74 0.77 11.64
C LEU A 94 -5.45 1.45 11.23
N TYR A 95 -4.50 0.70 10.69
CA TYR A 95 -3.31 1.26 10.07
C TYR A 95 -3.60 1.82 8.68
N ASN A 96 -2.84 2.83 8.30
CA ASN A 96 -2.94 3.48 7.01
C ASN A 96 -1.56 3.68 6.40
N TYR A 97 -1.38 3.24 5.16
CA TYR A 97 -0.10 3.30 4.47
C TYR A 97 -0.28 3.53 2.96
N PRO A 98 0.56 4.33 2.29
CA PRO A 98 0.40 4.58 0.87
C PRO A 98 0.63 3.32 0.04
N LYS A 99 -0.25 3.11 -0.96
CA LYS A 99 -0.11 1.99 -1.91
C LYS A 99 1.13 2.10 -2.79
N THR A 100 1.62 3.32 -3.01
CA THR A 100 2.82 3.60 -3.78
C THR A 100 3.64 4.63 -3.02
N VAL A 101 4.88 4.28 -2.68
CA VAL A 101 5.86 5.19 -2.11
C VAL A 101 6.73 5.70 -3.25
N SER A 102 6.94 7.02 -3.31
CA SER A 102 7.86 7.65 -4.25
C SER A 102 9.09 8.12 -3.50
N MET A 103 10.28 7.80 -4.00
CA MET A 103 11.55 8.22 -3.41
C MET A 103 12.50 8.69 -4.51
N SER A 104 13.44 9.57 -4.17
CA SER A 104 14.50 9.96 -5.10
C SER A 104 15.43 8.77 -5.32
N ALA A 105 15.89 8.58 -6.55
CA ALA A 105 16.91 7.58 -6.86
C ALA A 105 18.26 7.89 -6.16
N TYR A 106 18.54 9.17 -5.89
CA TYR A 106 19.77 9.62 -5.21
C TYR A 106 19.83 9.22 -3.73
N ASP A 107 18.68 9.23 -3.04
CA ASP A 107 18.54 8.88 -1.62
C ASP A 107 17.47 7.79 -1.47
N MET A 108 17.68 6.70 -2.21
CA MET A 108 16.76 5.58 -2.22
C MET A 108 16.83 4.87 -0.88
N LYS A 109 15.74 4.94 -0.12
CA LYS A 109 15.64 4.27 1.18
C LYS A 109 15.57 2.76 0.99
N THR A 110 16.13 2.03 1.96
CA THR A 110 15.99 0.57 2.04
C THR A 110 14.52 0.18 1.90
N ILE A 111 14.23 -0.71 0.95
CA ILE A 111 12.87 -1.22 0.76
C ILE A 111 12.64 -2.34 1.78
N GLN A 112 11.59 -2.21 2.59
CA GLN A 112 11.23 -3.17 3.63
C GLN A 112 9.71 -3.40 3.67
N PRO A 113 9.25 -4.57 4.14
CA PRO A 113 7.86 -4.76 4.52
C PRO A 113 7.44 -3.83 5.66
N ILE A 114 6.13 -3.60 5.79
CA ILE A 114 5.57 -2.98 6.99
C ILE A 114 5.12 -4.11 7.92
N GLU A 115 5.71 -4.16 9.10
CA GLU A 115 5.45 -5.17 10.12
C GLU A 115 5.15 -4.49 11.46
N ILE A 116 4.12 -4.99 12.17
CA ILE A 116 3.73 -4.52 13.49
C ILE A 116 3.45 -5.74 14.35
N ASP A 117 4.12 -5.82 15.50
CA ASP A 117 3.99 -6.92 16.46
C ASP A 117 4.15 -8.32 15.84
N GLY A 118 5.04 -8.46 14.85
CA GLY A 118 5.27 -9.72 14.12
C GLY A 118 4.32 -9.96 12.93
N ASN A 119 3.31 -9.12 12.73
CA ASN A 119 2.35 -9.23 11.65
C ASN A 119 2.73 -8.34 10.47
N VAL A 120 2.95 -8.95 9.30
CA VAL A 120 3.25 -8.22 8.07
C VAL A 120 1.97 -7.63 7.49
N LEU A 121 1.85 -6.31 7.53
CA LEU A 121 0.70 -5.56 7.03
C LEU A 121 0.86 -5.11 5.58
N SER A 122 2.10 -5.01 5.09
CA SER A 122 2.35 -4.67 3.69
C SER A 122 3.69 -5.18 3.18
N GLN A 123 3.72 -5.56 1.89
CA GLN A 123 4.91 -6.04 1.22
C GLN A 123 5.18 -5.29 -0.10
N PRO A 124 6.42 -4.88 -0.36
CA PRO A 124 6.83 -4.29 -1.63
C PRO A 124 6.84 -5.34 -2.74
N VAL A 125 6.11 -5.10 -3.83
CA VAL A 125 5.94 -6.10 -4.91
C VAL A 125 6.34 -5.59 -6.29
N LEU A 126 6.61 -4.29 -6.42
CA LEU A 126 7.00 -3.68 -7.68
C LEU A 126 7.89 -2.47 -7.45
N ILE A 127 9.00 -2.41 -8.18
CA ILE A 127 9.84 -1.22 -8.35
C ILE A 127 9.63 -0.72 -9.78
N TYR A 128 9.44 0.59 -9.94
CA TYR A 128 9.24 1.24 -11.22
C TYR A 128 9.94 2.59 -11.25
N ALA A 129 10.59 2.91 -12.36
CA ALA A 129 11.00 4.27 -12.67
C ALA A 129 10.81 4.54 -14.16
N SER A 130 10.78 5.81 -14.51
CA SER A 130 10.76 6.28 -15.89
C SER A 130 11.49 7.59 -16.01
N ASP A 131 12.14 7.77 -17.15
CA ASP A 131 12.88 8.97 -17.50
C ASP A 131 12.58 9.35 -18.96
N THR A 132 12.65 10.65 -19.26
CA THR A 132 12.29 11.20 -20.58
C THR A 132 13.51 11.66 -21.38
N GLN A 133 14.71 11.51 -20.83
CA GLN A 133 15.95 11.97 -21.45
C GLN A 133 16.52 10.79 -22.26
N ASP A 134 16.69 11.00 -23.56
CA ASP A 134 17.10 9.97 -24.53
C ASP A 134 18.61 9.67 -24.52
N GLU A 135 19.39 10.50 -23.83
CA GLU A 135 20.85 10.33 -23.68
C GLU A 135 21.26 9.39 -22.52
N PHE A 136 20.29 9.00 -21.69
CA PHE A 136 20.53 8.20 -20.49
C PHE A 136 19.87 6.83 -20.59
N LYS A 137 20.52 5.83 -20.01
CA LYS A 137 20.03 4.44 -19.91
C LYS A 137 19.93 4.03 -18.45
N PHE A 138 18.88 3.32 -18.07
CA PHE A 138 18.74 2.82 -16.70
C PHE A 138 19.81 1.78 -16.38
N ASN A 139 20.46 1.98 -15.23
CA ASN A 139 21.17 0.91 -14.53
C ASN A 139 20.42 0.60 -13.23
N VAL A 140 20.12 -0.69 -13.02
CA VAL A 140 19.45 -1.18 -11.82
C VAL A 140 20.26 -2.32 -11.21
N ILE A 141 20.83 -2.07 -10.04
CA ILE A 141 21.59 -3.05 -9.26
C ILE A 141 20.74 -3.54 -8.08
N ALA A 142 20.63 -4.86 -7.96
CA ALA A 142 19.94 -5.50 -6.85
C ALA A 142 20.82 -5.50 -5.57
N PRO A 143 20.24 -5.70 -4.38
CA PRO A 143 20.97 -5.59 -3.10
C PRO A 143 22.23 -6.47 -2.97
N ASN A 144 22.24 -7.63 -3.64
CA ASN A 144 23.39 -8.54 -3.66
C ASN A 144 24.51 -8.15 -4.66
N GLY A 145 24.36 -7.01 -5.35
CA GLY A 145 25.30 -6.51 -6.36
C GLY A 145 25.05 -7.01 -7.78
N GLN A 146 24.03 -7.86 -8.02
CA GLN A 146 23.69 -8.34 -9.36
C GLN A 146 23.14 -7.20 -10.22
N CYS A 147 23.69 -7.03 -11.43
CA CYS A 147 23.13 -6.10 -12.41
C CYS A 147 21.89 -6.70 -13.09
N ILE A 148 20.73 -6.06 -12.89
CA ILE A 148 19.45 -6.49 -13.46
C ILE A 148 19.22 -5.84 -14.83
N ILE A 149 19.37 -4.51 -14.90
CA ILE A 149 19.25 -3.71 -16.13
C ILE A 149 20.51 -2.85 -16.25
N GLY A 150 21.09 -2.74 -17.43
CA GLY A 150 22.23 -1.85 -17.68
C GLY A 150 22.91 -2.14 -19.00
N SER A 151 23.82 -1.27 -19.41
CA SER A 151 24.50 -1.38 -20.72
C SER A 151 25.63 -2.43 -20.73
N GLY A 152 26.07 -2.88 -19.55
CA GLY A 152 27.15 -3.85 -19.38
C GLY A 152 26.76 -5.27 -19.79
N ASN A 153 27.75 -6.05 -20.25
CA ASN A 153 27.55 -7.45 -20.64
C ASN A 153 27.23 -8.36 -19.44
N GLU A 154 27.56 -7.92 -18.23
CA GLU A 154 27.26 -8.56 -16.96
C GLU A 154 25.81 -8.37 -16.50
N CYS A 155 25.08 -7.46 -17.13
CA CYS A 155 23.69 -7.18 -16.80
C CYS A 155 22.75 -8.23 -17.39
N SER A 156 21.70 -8.56 -16.64
CA SER A 156 20.73 -9.58 -17.07
C SER A 156 19.90 -9.12 -18.27
N ILE A 157 19.70 -7.81 -18.42
CA ILE A 157 18.90 -7.17 -19.47
C ILE A 157 19.65 -5.94 -19.97
N GLN A 158 20.12 -5.98 -21.22
CA GLN A 158 20.70 -4.81 -21.90
C GLN A 158 19.69 -4.05 -22.76
N ASP A 159 18.79 -4.78 -23.41
CA ASP A 159 17.90 -4.24 -24.45
C ASP A 159 16.42 -4.28 -24.06
N SER A 160 15.60 -3.63 -24.89
CA SER A 160 14.14 -3.64 -24.76
C SER A 160 13.59 -5.06 -24.63
N THR A 161 12.77 -5.31 -23.61
CA THR A 161 12.09 -6.61 -23.44
C THR A 161 10.82 -6.71 -24.28
N ARG A 162 10.52 -5.71 -25.14
CA ARG A 162 9.25 -5.60 -25.87
C ARG A 162 8.95 -6.82 -26.73
N GLU A 163 9.96 -7.34 -27.43
CA GLU A 163 9.82 -8.47 -28.35
C GLU A 163 9.85 -9.83 -27.63
N ASN A 164 10.17 -9.83 -26.33
CA ASN A 164 10.06 -11.04 -25.51
C ASN A 164 8.59 -11.39 -25.28
N ARG A 165 8.32 -12.67 -25.00
CA ARG A 165 6.96 -13.15 -24.71
C ARG A 165 6.35 -12.36 -23.55
N GLY A 166 5.27 -11.62 -23.82
CA GLY A 166 4.58 -10.78 -22.83
C GLY A 166 5.27 -9.45 -22.53
N GLY A 167 6.29 -9.08 -23.30
CA GLY A 167 7.08 -7.86 -23.13
C GLY A 167 7.97 -7.90 -21.89
N LEU A 168 8.41 -9.08 -21.46
CA LEU A 168 9.05 -9.31 -20.17
C LEU A 168 10.17 -10.36 -20.23
N GLN A 169 11.14 -10.22 -19.33
CA GLN A 169 12.22 -11.16 -19.10
C GLN A 169 12.24 -11.61 -17.64
N SER A 170 12.54 -12.89 -17.41
CA SER A 170 12.66 -13.46 -16.06
C SER A 170 14.14 -13.49 -15.68
N VAL A 171 14.46 -12.96 -14.49
CA VAL A 171 15.80 -12.94 -13.92
C VAL A 171 15.76 -13.68 -12.59
N GLU A 172 16.62 -14.67 -12.42
CA GLU A 172 16.82 -15.34 -11.14
C GLU A 172 17.65 -14.44 -10.22
N TYR A 173 17.18 -14.27 -8.99
CA TYR A 173 17.81 -13.46 -7.95
C TYR A 173 17.56 -14.16 -6.62
N GLU A 174 18.61 -14.62 -5.94
CA GLU A 174 18.52 -15.24 -4.59
C GLU A 174 17.42 -16.32 -4.44
N GLY A 175 17.18 -17.12 -5.48
CA GLY A 175 16.15 -18.16 -5.49
C GLY A 175 14.72 -17.68 -5.77
N GLN A 176 14.49 -16.37 -5.93
CA GLN A 176 13.24 -15.80 -6.45
C GLN A 176 13.36 -15.44 -7.94
N ILE A 177 12.22 -15.31 -8.61
CA ILE A 177 12.15 -14.89 -10.02
C ILE A 177 11.61 -13.46 -10.12
N LEU A 178 12.47 -12.57 -10.57
CA LEU A 178 12.10 -11.21 -10.94
C LEU A 178 11.56 -11.20 -12.36
N ARG A 179 10.37 -10.62 -12.56
CA ARG A 179 9.79 -10.33 -13.87
C ARG A 179 10.02 -8.87 -14.20
N VAL A 180 10.87 -8.65 -15.20
CA VAL A 180 11.32 -7.32 -15.60
C VAL A 180 10.71 -6.94 -16.94
N LYS A 181 10.16 -5.73 -17.01
CA LYS A 181 9.86 -5.04 -18.26
C LYS A 181 10.80 -3.87 -18.40
N TYR A 182 11.39 -3.72 -19.56
CA TYR A 182 12.28 -2.61 -19.87
C TYR A 182 12.00 -2.12 -21.28
N SER A 183 11.83 -0.80 -21.45
CA SER A 183 11.54 -0.22 -22.76
C SER A 183 12.76 -0.20 -23.69
N GLY A 184 13.98 -0.19 -23.13
CA GLY A 184 15.20 0.10 -23.86
C GLY A 184 15.39 1.59 -24.14
N SER A 185 16.60 1.96 -24.53
CA SER A 185 17.05 3.33 -24.77
C SER A 185 16.47 3.98 -26.03
N ASP A 186 15.94 3.20 -26.97
CA ASP A 186 15.30 3.72 -28.17
C ASP A 186 13.90 4.31 -27.90
N SER A 187 13.48 4.35 -26.63
CA SER A 187 12.17 4.86 -26.23
C SER A 187 12.27 6.32 -25.79
N ALA A 188 11.44 7.19 -26.38
CA ALA A 188 11.29 8.58 -25.94
C ALA A 188 10.82 8.74 -24.47
N LEU A 189 10.35 7.65 -23.86
CA LEU A 189 10.12 7.54 -22.43
C LEU A 189 10.71 6.20 -21.99
N GLU A 190 11.97 6.24 -21.56
CA GLU A 190 12.61 5.08 -21.01
C GLU A 190 11.95 4.73 -19.67
N ARG A 191 11.68 3.44 -19.44
CA ARG A 191 11.05 2.97 -18.21
C ARG A 191 11.34 1.50 -17.96
N PHE A 192 11.32 1.15 -16.69
CA PHE A 192 11.33 -0.24 -16.27
C PHE A 192 10.28 -0.53 -15.21
N SER A 193 9.92 -1.80 -15.09
CA SER A 193 9.23 -2.33 -13.93
C SER A 193 9.81 -3.68 -13.55
N ILE A 194 10.17 -3.84 -12.28
CA ILE A 194 10.58 -5.12 -11.69
C ILE A 194 9.44 -5.57 -10.78
N THR A 195 8.97 -6.81 -10.96
CA THR A 195 7.91 -7.41 -10.15
C THR A 195 8.35 -8.78 -9.65
N SER A 196 7.92 -9.16 -8.45
CA SER A 196 8.13 -10.49 -7.89
C SER A 196 6.87 -10.98 -7.18
N ILE A 197 6.77 -12.29 -6.99
CA ILE A 197 5.76 -12.89 -6.11
C ILE A 197 6.17 -12.67 -4.65
N ASP A 198 7.46 -12.87 -4.38
CA ASP A 198 8.05 -12.62 -3.07
C ASP A 198 8.35 -11.12 -2.89
N PRO A 199 8.44 -10.62 -1.65
CA PRO A 199 8.70 -9.22 -1.40
C PRO A 199 10.05 -8.76 -1.98
N ILE A 200 10.05 -7.64 -2.70
CA ILE A 200 11.27 -7.01 -3.21
C ILE A 200 11.83 -6.12 -2.11
N ILE A 201 12.85 -6.61 -1.40
CA ILE A 201 13.44 -5.94 -0.22
C ILE A 201 14.90 -5.56 -0.44
N GLY A 202 15.45 -4.76 0.46
CA GLY A 202 16.87 -4.39 0.51
C GLY A 202 17.20 -3.06 -0.17
N ASP A 203 18.51 -2.81 -0.28
CA ASP A 203 19.08 -1.58 -0.83
C ASP A 203 19.25 -1.69 -2.35
N TRP A 204 18.19 -1.39 -3.07
CA TRP A 204 18.21 -1.32 -4.53
C TRP A 204 18.88 -0.01 -4.98
N THR A 205 19.72 -0.11 -6.01
CA THR A 205 20.32 1.06 -6.64
C THR A 205 19.71 1.26 -8.01
N VAL A 206 19.19 2.45 -8.27
CA VAL A 206 18.66 2.86 -9.58
C VAL A 206 19.42 4.11 -10.01
N THR A 207 20.12 4.02 -11.13
CA THR A 207 20.90 5.13 -11.69
C THR A 207 20.68 5.25 -13.19
N LEU A 208 21.26 6.28 -13.77
CA LEU A 208 21.30 6.53 -15.21
C LEU A 208 22.76 6.49 -15.68
N GLU A 209 23.01 5.85 -16.83
CA GLU A 209 24.31 5.74 -17.50
C GLU A 209 24.27 6.43 -18.87
N THR A 210 25.42 6.90 -19.36
CA THR A 210 25.58 7.32 -20.76
C THR A 210 26.43 6.32 -21.54
N GLU A 211 26.45 6.42 -22.87
CA GLU A 211 27.24 5.53 -23.73
C GLU A 211 28.76 5.63 -23.51
N GLU A 212 29.24 6.74 -22.94
CA GLU A 212 30.66 6.96 -22.62
C GLU A 212 31.06 6.46 -21.22
N GLY A 213 30.13 5.85 -20.47
CA GLY A 213 30.33 5.28 -19.13
C GLY A 213 29.58 6.03 -18.02
N PHE A 214 29.87 5.67 -16.76
CA PHE A 214 29.31 6.35 -15.59
C PHE A 214 29.88 7.77 -15.45
N ILE A 215 29.22 8.78 -16.02
CA ILE A 215 29.48 10.18 -15.67
C ILE A 215 28.40 10.66 -14.69
N PRO A 216 28.79 11.15 -13.49
CA PRO A 216 27.88 11.53 -12.43
C PRO A 216 27.29 12.90 -12.73
N GLN A 217 26.31 12.99 -13.63
CA GLN A 217 25.37 14.10 -13.56
C GLN A 217 24.45 13.84 -12.36
N ALA A 218 24.97 14.11 -11.16
CA ALA A 218 24.23 14.00 -9.90
C ALA A 218 22.89 14.78 -9.95
N GLN A 219 22.74 15.71 -10.89
CA GLN A 219 21.49 16.42 -11.15
C GLN A 219 20.42 15.55 -11.82
N ALA A 220 20.76 14.73 -12.82
CA ALA A 220 19.79 13.85 -13.49
C ALA A 220 19.25 12.77 -12.52
N ILE A 221 20.10 12.24 -11.65
CA ILE A 221 19.71 11.24 -10.63
C ILE A 221 18.86 11.88 -9.51
N LYS A 222 19.07 13.16 -9.18
CA LYS A 222 18.27 13.86 -8.15
C LYS A 222 16.81 13.99 -8.55
N ASP A 223 16.55 14.26 -9.83
CA ASP A 223 15.20 14.46 -10.35
C ASP A 223 14.52 13.13 -10.71
N LEU A 224 15.27 12.02 -10.74
CA LEU A 224 14.73 10.68 -10.96
C LEU A 224 13.96 10.18 -9.73
N SER A 225 12.69 9.83 -9.97
CA SER A 225 11.79 9.30 -8.94
C SER A 225 11.55 7.81 -9.15
N VAL A 226 11.90 7.03 -8.14
CA VAL A 226 11.61 5.59 -8.07
C VAL A 226 10.34 5.37 -7.27
N LYS A 227 9.43 4.58 -7.84
CA LYS A 227 8.15 4.21 -7.23
C LYS A 227 8.19 2.76 -6.77
N VAL A 228 7.89 2.55 -5.50
CA VAL A 228 7.74 1.24 -4.89
C VAL A 228 6.27 1.02 -4.60
N LYS A 229 5.67 0.02 -5.24
CA LYS A 229 4.26 -0.32 -5.02
C LYS A 229 4.15 -1.46 -4.02
N GLN A 230 3.19 -1.26 -3.13
CA GLN A 230 2.94 -2.07 -1.97
C GLN A 230 1.71 -2.95 -2.20
N LYS A 231 1.80 -4.20 -1.75
CA LYS A 231 0.67 -5.10 -1.55
C LYS A 231 0.25 -4.97 -0.10
N ILE A 232 -0.98 -4.52 0.13
CA ILE A 232 -1.56 -4.45 1.48
C ILE A 232 -2.06 -5.85 1.86
N ILE A 233 -1.71 -6.29 3.06
CA ILE A 233 -2.13 -7.56 3.66
C ILE A 233 -2.99 -7.17 4.86
N SER A 234 -4.29 -7.06 4.61
CA SER A 234 -5.25 -6.70 5.65
C SER A 234 -5.97 -7.94 6.16
N GLU A 235 -6.15 -7.99 7.46
CA GLU A 235 -7.05 -8.90 8.15
C GLU A 235 -8.25 -8.10 8.67
N MET A 236 -9.28 -8.78 9.15
CA MET A 236 -10.41 -8.15 9.82
C MET A 236 -10.20 -8.23 11.33
N ILE A 237 -10.29 -7.08 11.99
CA ILE A 237 -10.28 -6.93 13.44
C ILE A 237 -11.73 -6.76 13.87
N THR A 238 -12.15 -7.55 14.85
CA THR A 238 -13.49 -7.47 15.44
C THR A 238 -13.36 -7.03 16.89
N VAL A 239 -14.08 -5.98 17.27
CA VAL A 239 -14.14 -5.43 18.63
C VAL A 239 -15.59 -5.32 19.10
N TYR A 240 -15.82 -5.36 20.41
CA TYR A 240 -17.15 -5.43 20.99
C TYR A 240 -17.42 -4.22 21.88
N SER A 241 -18.68 -3.95 22.22
CA SER A 241 -18.98 -3.10 23.36
C SER A 241 -18.94 -3.88 24.68
N ASP A 242 -18.51 -3.20 25.74
CA ASP A 242 -18.67 -3.68 27.12
C ASP A 242 -20.15 -3.94 27.50
#